data_AF-A0A4Q3YD93-F1
#
_entry.id   AF-A0A4Q3YD93-F1
#
_cell.length_a   1.000
_cell.length_b   1.000
_cell.length_c   1.000
_cell.angle_alpha   90.00
_cell.angle_beta   90.00
_cell.angle_gamma   90.00
#
_symmetry.space_group_name_H-M   'P 1'
#
loop_
_entity.id
_entity.type
_entity.pdbx_description
1 polymer ?
#
loop_
_entity_poly.entity_id
_entity_poly.type
_entity_poly.pdbx_seq_one_letter_code
_entity_poly.pdbx_strand_id
1 'polypeptide(L)'
;EAGIAAVEAVLHDQSVDVLVNNAGTGPIGTSADLADAAANDTLTLNVTALMRLTRAALPGMRQRGRGTIVNVGSVLAFHAMPVTSLYSATKAFVLTWSRAIAQEMQGTGVHVQAVLPAGTVTDFYETAGVSIDNFDSAAFMSAEQLVDTALVGLDRREEVTLPSVEEESLWRTYDDARARLFAGTQSGRPATRYQAG
;
A
#
# COMPACT_ATOMS: atom_id res chain seq x y z
N GLU A 1 -17.16 2.43 -9.85
CA GLU A 1 -17.72 3.07 -8.63
C GLU A 1 -18.91 2.34 -8.00
N ALA A 2 -19.92 1.89 -8.76
CA ALA A 2 -21.06 1.17 -8.19
C ALA A 2 -20.66 -0.08 -7.36
N GLY A 3 -19.66 -0.84 -7.82
CA GLY A 3 -19.12 -1.98 -7.06
C GLY A 3 -18.51 -1.57 -5.71
N ILE A 4 -17.90 -0.39 -5.61
CA ILE A 4 -17.35 0.12 -4.35
C ILE A 4 -18.50 0.39 -3.36
N ALA A 5 -19.55 1.08 -3.82
CA ALA A 5 -20.72 1.38 -3.00
C ALA A 5 -21.43 0.12 -2.49
N ALA A 6 -21.49 -0.94 -3.30
CA ALA A 6 -22.05 -2.22 -2.87
C ALA A 6 -21.24 -2.85 -1.72
N VAL A 7 -19.91 -2.80 -1.78
CA VAL A 7 -19.06 -3.33 -0.69
C VAL A 7 -19.13 -2.43 0.55
N GLU A 8 -19.19 -1.11 0.39
CA GLU A 8 -19.41 -0.19 1.52
C GLU A 8 -20.71 -0.52 2.28
N ALA A 9 -21.80 -0.81 1.57
CA ALA A 9 -23.05 -1.22 2.20
C ALA A 9 -22.88 -2.48 3.06
N VAL A 10 -22.15 -3.50 2.56
CA VAL A 10 -21.83 -4.69 3.36
C VAL A 10 -21.01 -4.35 4.61
N LEU A 11 -20.02 -3.47 4.50
CA LEU A 11 -19.18 -3.03 5.62
C LEU A 11 -19.97 -2.25 6.68
N HIS A 12 -21.05 -1.57 6.30
CA HIS A 12 -21.95 -0.87 7.20
C HIS A 12 -22.97 -1.79 7.86
N ASP A 13 -23.51 -2.76 7.11
CA ASP A 13 -24.59 -3.62 7.57
C ASP A 13 -24.10 -4.84 8.37
N GLN A 14 -22.84 -5.26 8.15
CA GLN A 14 -22.27 -6.45 8.78
C GLN A 14 -21.09 -6.13 9.70
N SER A 15 -20.95 -6.92 10.77
CA SER A 15 -19.77 -6.86 11.64
C SER A 15 -18.58 -7.54 10.97
N VAL A 16 -17.79 -6.77 10.22
CA VAL A 16 -16.53 -7.25 9.62
C VAL A 16 -15.36 -7.11 10.59
N ASP A 17 -14.69 -8.22 10.89
CA ASP A 17 -13.53 -8.27 11.79
C ASP A 17 -12.21 -8.01 11.07
N VAL A 18 -12.11 -8.39 9.79
CA VAL A 18 -10.92 -8.23 8.96
C VAL A 18 -11.31 -7.68 7.59
N LEU A 19 -10.69 -6.58 7.19
CA LEU A 19 -10.76 -6.05 5.83
C LEU A 19 -9.40 -6.21 5.16
N VAL A 20 -9.35 -6.91 4.04
CA VAL A 20 -8.14 -7.03 3.21
C VAL A 20 -8.33 -6.23 1.92
N ASN A 21 -7.72 -5.05 1.83
CA ASN A 21 -7.67 -4.28 0.60
C ASN A 21 -6.55 -4.82 -0.31
N ASN A 22 -6.86 -5.92 -1.01
CA ASN A 22 -5.95 -6.58 -1.96
C ASN A 22 -6.15 -6.14 -3.41
N ALA A 23 -7.40 -5.84 -3.80
CA ALA A 23 -7.73 -5.57 -5.19
C ALA A 23 -6.89 -4.41 -5.76
N GLY A 24 -6.27 -4.63 -6.91
CA GLY A 24 -5.42 -3.65 -7.56
C GLY A 24 -5.06 -4.03 -8.99
N THR A 25 -4.68 -3.03 -9.77
CA THR A 25 -4.20 -3.16 -11.15
C THR A 25 -3.00 -2.26 -11.37
N GLY A 26 -2.18 -2.56 -12.37
CA GLY A 26 -0.97 -1.80 -12.67
C GLY A 26 -0.58 -1.96 -14.12
N PRO A 27 -1.25 -1.27 -15.06
CA PRO A 27 -0.85 -1.32 -16.46
C PRO A 27 0.61 -0.85 -16.60
N ILE A 28 1.38 -1.59 -17.39
CA ILE A 28 2.76 -1.23 -17.71
C ILE A 28 2.76 -0.38 -18.97
N GLY A 29 3.29 0.83 -18.87
CA GLY A 29 3.34 1.76 -20.00
C GLY A 29 3.96 3.09 -19.60
N THR A 30 4.51 3.83 -20.56
CA THR A 30 4.97 5.18 -20.28
C THR A 30 3.76 6.06 -19.93
N SER A 31 4.00 7.12 -19.16
CA SER A 31 2.92 8.06 -18.84
C SER A 31 2.36 8.79 -20.06
N ALA A 32 3.10 8.82 -21.18
CA ALA A 32 2.63 9.41 -22.43
C ALA A 32 1.72 8.47 -23.22
N ASP A 33 1.89 7.16 -23.05
CA ASP A 33 1.17 6.12 -23.80
C ASP A 33 -0.02 5.54 -23.02
N LEU A 34 -0.08 5.77 -21.70
CA LEU A 34 -1.16 5.28 -20.86
C LEU A 34 -2.46 6.05 -21.14
N ALA A 35 -3.48 5.34 -21.61
CA ALA A 35 -4.80 5.93 -21.86
C ALA A 35 -5.44 6.44 -20.56
N ASP A 36 -6.08 7.61 -20.62
CA ASP A 36 -6.74 8.25 -19.46
C ASP A 36 -7.77 7.33 -18.78
N ALA A 37 -8.50 6.52 -19.55
CA ALA A 37 -9.44 5.55 -19.00
C ALA A 37 -8.74 4.52 -18.11
N ALA A 38 -7.65 3.92 -18.59
CA ALA A 38 -6.87 2.95 -17.82
C ALA A 38 -6.18 3.59 -16.60
N ALA A 39 -5.74 4.85 -16.74
CA ALA A 39 -5.19 5.62 -15.63
C ALA A 39 -6.26 5.86 -14.53
N ASN A 40 -7.46 6.27 -14.93
CA ASN A 40 -8.58 6.49 -14.02
C ASN A 40 -9.05 5.19 -13.36
N ASP A 41 -9.07 4.07 -14.09
CA ASP A 41 -9.40 2.75 -13.52
C ASP A 41 -8.36 2.34 -12.47
N THR A 42 -7.07 2.56 -12.75
CA THR A 42 -5.98 2.28 -11.81
C THR A 42 -6.10 3.12 -10.54
N LEU A 43 -6.35 4.42 -10.66
CA LEU A 43 -6.57 5.31 -9.52
C LEU A 43 -7.84 4.90 -8.75
N THR A 44 -8.92 4.60 -9.46
CA THR A 44 -10.20 4.22 -8.85
C THR A 44 -10.04 2.94 -8.03
N LEU A 45 -9.37 1.93 -8.57
CA LEU A 45 -9.19 0.65 -7.90
C LEU A 45 -8.15 0.72 -6.77
N ASN A 46 -6.95 1.21 -7.06
CA ASN A 46 -5.84 1.14 -6.11
C ASN A 46 -5.92 2.19 -4.99
N VAL A 47 -6.56 3.33 -5.26
CA VAL A 47 -6.61 4.47 -4.33
C VAL A 47 -8.02 4.68 -3.81
N THR A 48 -8.97 5.00 -4.70
CA THR A 48 -10.32 5.41 -4.29
C THR A 48 -11.06 4.28 -3.59
N ALA A 49 -11.06 3.06 -4.13
CA ALA A 49 -11.72 1.92 -3.52
C ALA A 49 -11.10 1.58 -2.16
N LEU A 50 -9.78 1.38 -2.10
CA LEU A 50 -9.08 1.08 -0.83
C LEU A 50 -9.39 2.12 0.26
N MET A 51 -9.28 3.41 -0.07
CA MET A 51 -9.57 4.50 0.87
C MET A 51 -11.03 4.44 1.35
N ARG A 52 -11.97 4.31 0.42
CA ARG A 52 -13.41 4.28 0.72
C ARG A 52 -13.82 3.09 1.59
N LEU A 53 -13.38 1.89 1.22
CA LEU A 53 -13.66 0.67 1.96
C LEU A 53 -13.05 0.70 3.36
N THR A 54 -11.80 1.18 3.48
CA THR A 54 -11.17 1.41 4.78
C THR A 54 -12.03 2.34 5.65
N ARG A 55 -12.43 3.50 5.10
CA ARG A 55 -13.26 4.47 5.83
C ARG A 55 -14.65 3.94 6.20
N ALA A 56 -15.22 3.05 5.40
CA ALA A 56 -16.50 2.42 5.70
C ALA A 56 -16.41 1.40 6.85
N ALA A 57 -15.31 0.63 6.94
CA ALA A 57 -15.10 -0.38 7.98
C ALA A 57 -14.73 0.23 9.36
N LEU A 58 -13.96 1.33 9.36
CA LEU A 58 -13.37 1.91 10.57
C LEU A 58 -14.37 2.25 11.69
N PRO A 59 -15.53 2.89 11.44
CA PRO A 59 -16.48 3.24 12.50
C PRO A 59 -16.94 2.02 13.31
N GLY A 60 -17.30 0.93 12.63
CA GLY A 60 -17.75 -0.30 13.27
C GLY A 60 -16.64 -0.98 14.07
N MET A 61 -15.43 -1.06 13.51
CA MET A 61 -14.26 -1.64 14.21
C MET A 61 -13.90 -0.84 15.46
N ARG A 62 -13.89 0.50 15.38
CA ARG A 62 -13.62 1.41 16.50
C ARG A 62 -14.66 1.28 17.61
N GLN A 63 -15.95 1.23 17.26
CA GLN A 63 -17.03 1.06 18.23
C GLN A 63 -16.88 -0.24 19.03
N ARG A 64 -16.41 -1.32 18.40
CA ARG A 64 -16.20 -2.61 19.04
C ARG A 64 -14.87 -2.74 19.79
N GLY A 65 -13.96 -1.78 19.63
CA GLY A 65 -12.61 -1.85 20.20
C GLY A 65 -11.75 -2.96 19.60
N ARG A 66 -12.09 -3.47 18.41
CA ARG A 66 -11.37 -4.54 17.71
C ARG A 66 -11.61 -4.49 16.20
N GLY A 67 -10.57 -4.83 15.43
CA GLY A 67 -10.64 -5.00 13.98
C GLY A 67 -9.26 -5.02 13.36
N THR A 68 -9.16 -5.56 12.15
CA THR A 68 -7.90 -5.63 11.39
C THR A 68 -8.11 -5.10 9.99
N ILE A 69 -7.21 -4.23 9.53
CA ILE A 69 -7.15 -3.78 8.13
C ILE A 69 -5.79 -4.17 7.57
N VAL A 70 -5.79 -4.94 6.48
CA VAL A 70 -4.59 -5.29 5.72
C VAL A 70 -4.65 -4.60 4.37
N ASN A 71 -3.72 -3.70 4.11
CA ASN A 71 -3.61 -2.98 2.84
C ASN A 71 -2.44 -3.54 2.03
N VAL A 72 -2.72 -4.06 0.84
CA VAL A 72 -1.68 -4.63 -0.05
C VAL A 72 -1.06 -3.51 -0.89
N GLY A 73 0.12 -3.07 -0.45
CA GLY A 73 0.98 -2.11 -1.13
C GLY A 73 1.82 -2.75 -2.24
N SER A 74 3.07 -2.30 -2.34
CA SER A 74 4.13 -2.86 -3.18
C SER A 74 5.46 -2.25 -2.76
N VAL A 75 6.58 -2.96 -2.96
CA VAL A 75 7.92 -2.36 -2.88
C VAL A 75 8.12 -1.19 -3.84
N LEU A 76 7.30 -1.08 -4.90
CA LEU A 76 7.30 0.09 -5.79
C LEU A 76 6.79 1.38 -5.12
N ALA A 77 6.35 1.32 -3.86
CA ALA A 77 6.15 2.50 -3.02
C ALA A 77 7.48 3.18 -2.63
N PHE A 78 8.60 2.45 -2.63
CA PHE A 78 9.92 2.96 -2.25
C PHE A 78 10.74 3.43 -3.44
N HIS A 79 10.55 2.79 -4.60
CA HIS A 79 11.28 3.07 -5.82
C HIS A 79 10.36 2.91 -7.02
N ALA A 80 10.38 3.87 -7.93
CA ALA A 80 9.65 3.79 -9.18
C ALA A 80 10.64 3.54 -10.32
N MET A 81 10.24 2.69 -11.26
CA MET A 81 10.99 2.40 -12.48
C MET A 81 10.32 3.10 -13.67
N PRO A 82 11.03 3.26 -14.81
CA PRO A 82 10.35 3.56 -16.07
C PRO A 82 9.15 2.62 -16.26
N VAL A 83 8.10 3.13 -16.92
CA VAL A 83 6.84 2.42 -17.21
C VAL A 83 5.96 1.98 -16.02
N THR A 84 6.34 2.28 -14.78
CA THR A 84 5.53 1.98 -13.58
C THR A 84 5.06 3.22 -12.83
N SER A 85 5.15 4.42 -13.43
CA SER A 85 4.96 5.71 -12.74
C SER A 85 3.63 5.80 -11.98
N LEU A 86 2.50 5.56 -12.65
CA LEU A 86 1.18 5.66 -12.04
C LEU A 86 0.97 4.59 -10.97
N TYR A 87 1.29 3.33 -11.28
CA TYR A 87 1.18 2.23 -10.33
C TYR A 87 2.00 2.52 -9.05
N SER A 88 3.26 2.90 -9.21
CA SER A 88 4.17 3.22 -8.09
C SER A 88 3.62 4.38 -7.26
N ALA A 89 3.07 5.42 -7.89
CA ALA A 89 2.40 6.51 -7.20
C ALA A 89 1.19 6.03 -6.38
N THR A 90 0.36 5.13 -6.93
CA THR A 90 -0.76 4.55 -6.18
C THR A 90 -0.29 3.74 -4.97
N LYS A 91 0.83 3.00 -5.09
CA LYS A 91 1.36 2.19 -3.99
C LYS A 91 2.06 3.04 -2.93
N ALA A 92 2.66 4.17 -3.32
CA ALA A 92 3.13 5.19 -2.38
C ALA A 92 1.98 5.82 -1.59
N PHE A 93 0.82 6.07 -2.23
CA PHE A 93 -0.41 6.47 -1.52
C PHE A 93 -0.80 5.40 -0.50
N VAL A 94 -0.89 4.13 -0.89
CA VAL A 94 -1.29 3.04 0.01
C VAL A 94 -0.39 2.95 1.24
N LEU A 95 0.94 2.98 1.07
CA LEU A 95 1.89 2.94 2.18
C LEU A 95 1.71 4.14 3.13
N THR A 96 1.66 5.35 2.58
CA THR A 96 1.57 6.58 3.37
C THR A 96 0.23 6.67 4.11
N TRP A 97 -0.86 6.34 3.40
CA TRP A 97 -2.20 6.27 3.96
C TRP A 97 -2.28 5.26 5.11
N SER A 98 -1.76 4.05 4.90
CA SER A 98 -1.80 2.98 5.91
C SER A 98 -1.06 3.37 7.20
N ARG A 99 0.09 4.02 7.09
CA ARG A 99 0.81 4.57 8.25
C ARG A 99 -0.01 5.62 9.00
N ALA A 100 -0.63 6.55 8.28
CA ALA A 100 -1.42 7.60 8.89
C ALA A 100 -2.62 7.02 9.66
N ILE A 101 -3.39 6.13 9.05
CA ILE A 101 -4.54 5.52 9.72
C ILE A 101 -4.11 4.58 10.86
N ALA A 102 -2.96 3.91 10.78
CA ALA A 102 -2.41 3.13 11.89
C ALA A 102 -2.18 4.02 13.12
N GLN A 103 -1.61 5.21 12.92
CA GLN A 103 -1.45 6.22 13.98
C GLN A 103 -2.79 6.72 14.52
N GLU A 104 -3.76 7.02 13.65
CA GLU A 104 -5.11 7.44 14.08
C GLU A 104 -5.82 6.36 14.91
N MET A 105 -5.51 5.08 14.66
CA MET A 105 -6.13 3.94 15.34
C MET A 105 -5.40 3.51 16.63
N GLN A 106 -4.30 4.15 17.00
CA GLN A 106 -3.61 3.84 18.25
C GLN A 106 -4.56 3.96 19.46
N GLY A 107 -4.54 2.94 20.32
CA GLY A 107 -5.42 2.87 21.50
C GLY A 107 -6.88 2.51 21.22
N THR A 108 -7.30 2.36 19.97
CA THR A 108 -8.68 1.97 19.62
C THR A 108 -8.91 0.46 19.60
N GLY A 109 -7.83 -0.33 19.61
CA GLY A 109 -7.90 -1.79 19.43
C GLY A 109 -8.03 -2.25 17.97
N VAL A 110 -8.11 -1.31 17.02
CA VAL A 110 -8.03 -1.60 15.58
C VAL A 110 -6.55 -1.64 15.16
N HIS A 111 -6.15 -2.70 14.47
CA HIS A 111 -4.81 -2.85 13.91
C HIS A 111 -4.83 -2.63 12.39
N VAL A 112 -3.82 -1.94 11.88
CA VAL A 112 -3.63 -1.70 10.45
C VAL A 112 -2.24 -2.19 10.06
N GLN A 113 -2.18 -3.07 9.06
CA GLN A 113 -0.96 -3.59 8.47
C GLN A 113 -0.89 -3.17 6.99
N ALA A 114 0.27 -2.67 6.57
CA ALA A 114 0.62 -2.54 5.17
C ALA A 114 1.54 -3.70 4.77
N VAL A 115 1.11 -4.54 3.82
CA VAL A 115 1.95 -5.61 3.26
C VAL A 115 2.52 -5.10 1.94
N LEU A 116 3.83 -5.16 1.76
CA LEU A 116 4.50 -4.63 0.55
C LEU A 116 5.21 -5.76 -0.21
N PRO A 117 4.49 -6.46 -1.11
CA PRO A 117 5.08 -7.49 -1.95
C PRO A 117 6.07 -6.93 -2.98
N ALA A 118 7.03 -7.77 -3.37
CA ALA A 118 7.83 -7.62 -4.59
C ALA A 118 7.25 -8.50 -5.71
N GLY A 119 8.10 -9.08 -6.57
CA GLY A 119 7.66 -10.03 -7.59
C GLY A 119 6.89 -11.19 -6.98
N THR A 120 5.63 -11.37 -7.39
CA THR A 120 4.75 -12.43 -6.86
C THR A 120 4.05 -13.14 -8.02
N VAL A 121 4.11 -14.46 -8.06
CA VAL A 121 3.47 -15.26 -9.12
C VAL A 121 1.96 -15.14 -9.02
N THR A 122 1.35 -14.34 -9.91
CA THR A 122 -0.09 -14.04 -9.97
C THR A 122 -0.47 -13.59 -11.39
N ASP A 123 -1.78 -13.52 -11.68
CA ASP A 123 -2.33 -13.00 -12.94
C ASP A 123 -2.14 -11.48 -13.14
N PHE A 124 -1.49 -10.80 -12.18
CA PHE A 124 -1.21 -9.38 -12.23
C PHE A 124 -0.41 -8.98 -13.48
N TYR A 125 0.60 -9.79 -13.85
CA TYR A 125 1.50 -9.49 -14.97
C TYR A 125 0.79 -9.57 -16.31
N GLU A 126 -0.02 -10.62 -16.50
CA GLU A 126 -0.83 -10.78 -17.71
C GLU A 126 -1.81 -9.61 -17.86
N THR A 127 -2.51 -9.24 -16.77
CA THR A 127 -3.41 -8.07 -16.74
C THR A 127 -2.67 -6.75 -17.00
N ALA A 128 -1.39 -6.68 -16.61
CA ALA A 128 -0.52 -5.53 -16.85
C ALA A 128 0.04 -5.46 -18.28
N GLY A 129 -0.22 -6.47 -19.12
CA GLY A 129 0.22 -6.55 -20.51
C GLY A 129 1.62 -7.11 -20.70
N VAL A 130 2.18 -7.83 -19.72
CA VAL A 130 3.51 -8.43 -19.81
C VAL A 130 3.49 -9.90 -19.40
N SER A 131 4.31 -10.74 -20.03
CA SER A 131 4.53 -12.11 -19.53
C SER A 131 5.42 -12.06 -18.29
N ILE A 132 5.07 -12.86 -17.27
CA ILE A 132 5.92 -13.10 -16.10
C ILE A 132 7.25 -13.78 -16.49
N ASP A 133 7.28 -14.51 -17.61
CA ASP A 133 8.50 -15.17 -18.13
C ASP A 133 9.57 -14.18 -18.60
N ASN A 134 9.22 -12.89 -18.75
CA ASN A 134 10.19 -11.85 -19.09
C ASN A 134 11.09 -11.45 -17.92
N PHE A 135 10.87 -12.01 -16.73
CA PHE A 135 11.60 -11.67 -15.51
C PHE A 135 12.38 -12.88 -14.96
N ASP A 136 13.38 -12.60 -14.14
CA ASP A 136 14.10 -13.65 -13.42
C ASP A 136 13.18 -14.31 -12.39
N SER A 137 12.85 -15.58 -12.60
CA SER A 137 12.04 -16.37 -11.68
C SER A 137 12.56 -16.39 -10.24
N ALA A 138 13.87 -16.22 -10.00
CA ALA A 138 14.44 -16.15 -8.66
C ALA A 138 14.04 -14.89 -7.89
N ALA A 139 13.56 -13.85 -8.58
CA ALA A 139 13.05 -12.61 -7.98
C ALA A 139 11.56 -12.70 -7.56
N PHE A 140 10.94 -13.88 -7.71
CA PHE A 140 9.51 -14.07 -7.47
C PHE A 140 9.24 -15.04 -6.33
N MET A 141 8.28 -14.66 -5.51
CA MET A 141 7.69 -15.50 -4.46
C MET A 141 6.35 -16.07 -4.93
N SER A 142 5.95 -17.25 -4.44
CA SER A 142 4.58 -17.73 -4.66
C SER A 142 3.57 -16.88 -3.87
N ALA A 143 2.31 -16.84 -4.30
CA ALA A 143 1.27 -16.12 -3.58
C ALA A 143 1.05 -16.71 -2.16
N GLU A 144 1.16 -18.03 -2.02
CA GLU A 144 1.05 -18.73 -0.74
C GLU A 144 2.17 -18.31 0.22
N GLN A 145 3.43 -18.36 -0.22
CA GLN A 145 4.56 -17.94 0.61
C GLN A 145 4.45 -16.46 1.02
N LEU A 146 3.98 -15.60 0.11
CA LEU A 146 3.74 -14.19 0.38
C LEU A 146 2.70 -14.03 1.49
N VAL A 147 1.56 -14.71 1.37
CA VAL A 147 0.45 -14.63 2.33
C VAL A 147 0.86 -15.20 3.68
N ASP A 148 1.52 -16.37 3.72
CA ASP A 148 2.01 -16.97 4.96
C ASP A 148 2.95 -16.01 5.70
N THR A 149 3.88 -15.38 4.97
CA THR A 149 4.82 -14.41 5.55
C THR A 149 4.10 -13.13 6.02
N ALA A 150 3.13 -12.65 5.24
CA ALA A 150 2.32 -11.49 5.61
C ALA A 150 1.52 -11.73 6.90
N LEU A 151 0.96 -12.92 7.06
CA LEU A 151 0.23 -13.33 8.27
C LEU A 151 1.15 -13.48 9.48
N VAL A 152 2.39 -13.96 9.30
CA VAL A 152 3.39 -13.95 10.39
C VAL A 152 3.68 -12.51 10.85
N GLY A 153 3.83 -11.56 9.92
CA GLY A 153 3.98 -10.14 10.26
C GLY A 153 2.75 -9.57 10.98
N LEU A 154 1.55 -10.00 10.57
CA LEU A 154 0.28 -9.59 11.19
C LEU A 154 0.17 -10.09 12.64
N ASP A 155 0.51 -11.35 12.88
CA ASP A 155 0.53 -11.96 14.22
C ASP A 155 1.52 -11.25 15.15
N ARG A 156 2.62 -10.73 14.58
CA ARG A 156 3.62 -9.89 15.28
C ARG A 156 3.19 -8.44 15.45
N ARG A 157 2.04 -8.05 14.90
CA ARG A 157 1.53 -6.67 14.84
C ARG A 157 2.47 -5.68 14.16
N GLU A 158 3.17 -6.13 13.13
CA GLU A 158 3.92 -5.22 12.26
C GLU A 158 2.97 -4.25 11.56
N GLU A 159 3.25 -2.96 11.63
CA GLU A 159 2.50 -1.96 10.84
C GLU A 159 2.87 -2.01 9.36
N VAL A 160 4.10 -2.43 9.05
CA VAL A 160 4.61 -2.60 7.68
C VAL A 160 5.36 -3.92 7.60
N THR A 161 4.89 -4.83 6.76
CA THR A 161 5.50 -6.15 6.52
C THR A 161 6.08 -6.22 5.12
N LEU A 162 7.34 -6.64 5.02
CA LEU A 162 8.14 -6.71 3.79
C LEU A 162 8.62 -8.14 3.55
N PRO A 163 7.80 -9.00 2.92
CA PRO A 163 8.09 -10.44 2.85
C PRO A 163 9.42 -10.82 2.18
N SER A 164 9.91 -9.99 1.25
CA SER A 164 11.14 -10.27 0.50
C SER A 164 12.39 -9.57 1.05
N VAL A 165 12.30 -8.87 2.19
CA VAL A 165 13.44 -8.16 2.79
C VAL A 165 14.01 -9.00 3.93
N GLU A 166 15.13 -9.66 3.65
CA GLU A 166 15.88 -10.46 4.64
C GLU A 166 16.52 -9.57 5.73
N GLU A 167 17.21 -8.50 5.32
CA GLU A 167 17.93 -7.61 6.22
C GLU A 167 17.02 -6.50 6.77
N GLU A 168 16.46 -6.69 7.97
CA GLU A 168 15.59 -5.71 8.63
C GLU A 168 16.22 -4.32 8.79
N SER A 169 17.56 -4.25 8.86
CA SER A 169 18.32 -2.99 8.96
C SER A 169 18.07 -2.05 7.77
N LEU A 170 17.77 -2.57 6.58
CA LEU A 170 17.44 -1.78 5.40
C LEU A 170 16.15 -1.00 5.62
N TRP A 171 15.12 -1.66 6.16
CA TRP A 171 13.85 -1.02 6.50
C TRP A 171 14.02 0.03 7.60
N ARG A 172 14.70 -0.31 8.69
CA ARG A 172 14.95 0.63 9.80
C ARG A 172 15.68 1.88 9.33
N THR A 173 16.72 1.71 8.52
CA THR A 173 17.48 2.84 7.96
C THR A 173 16.60 3.75 7.11
N TYR A 174 15.75 3.17 6.26
CA TYR A 174 14.80 3.94 5.45
C TYR A 174 13.79 4.72 6.31
N ASP A 175 13.20 4.06 7.31
CA ASP A 175 12.16 4.68 8.13
C ASP A 175 12.72 5.79 9.04
N ASP A 176 13.91 5.59 9.61
CA ASP A 176 14.62 6.60 10.39
C ASP A 176 14.99 7.81 9.52
N ALA A 177 15.48 7.58 8.30
CA ALA A 177 15.80 8.65 7.37
C ALA A 177 14.55 9.48 6.99
N ARG A 178 13.42 8.82 6.73
CA ARG A 178 12.13 9.46 6.46
C ARG A 178 11.69 10.34 7.62
N ALA A 179 11.74 9.84 8.85
CA ALA A 179 11.34 10.59 10.04
C ALA A 179 12.27 11.80 10.30
N ARG A 180 13.59 11.62 10.16
CA ARG A 180 14.58 12.70 10.29
C ARG A 180 14.40 13.78 9.23
N LEU A 181 14.09 13.39 7.99
CA LEU A 181 13.80 14.34 6.92
C LEU A 181 12.58 15.20 7.27
N PHE A 182 11.48 14.58 7.71
CA PHE A 182 10.28 15.30 8.15
C PHE A 182 10.54 16.23 9.34
N ALA A 183 11.33 15.80 10.32
CA ALA A 183 11.73 16.67 11.43
C ALA A 183 12.54 17.89 10.94
N GLY A 184 13.39 17.69 9.93
CA GLY A 184 14.16 18.76 9.30
C GLY A 184 13.33 19.79 8.52
N THR A 185 12.08 19.49 8.15
CA THR A 185 11.19 20.46 7.49
C THR A 185 10.50 21.41 8.47
N GLN A 186 10.59 21.17 9.78
CA GLN A 186 9.96 21.97 10.84
C GLN A 186 10.71 23.30 11.09
N SER A 187 10.89 24.09 10.03
CA SER A 187 11.56 25.39 10.04
C SER A 187 10.67 26.45 9.40
N GLY A 188 10.47 27.57 10.09
CA GLY A 188 9.74 28.73 9.56
C GLY A 188 10.56 29.64 8.63
N ARG A 189 11.79 29.24 8.29
CA ARG A 189 12.69 30.01 7.41
C ARG A 189 13.18 29.13 6.26
N PRO A 190 13.36 29.71 5.04
CA PRO A 190 14.06 29.02 3.96
C PRO A 190 15.42 28.52 4.44
N ALA A 191 15.80 27.31 4.02
CA ALA A 191 17.12 26.80 4.33
C ALA A 191 18.21 27.74 3.77
N THR A 192 19.29 27.93 4.50
CA THR A 192 20.39 28.85 4.14
C THR A 192 20.97 28.56 2.76
N ARG A 193 20.95 27.30 2.31
CA ARG A 193 21.34 26.89 0.94
C ARG A 193 20.54 27.54 -0.20
N TYR A 194 19.39 28.17 0.11
CA TYR A 194 18.57 28.91 -0.85
C TYR A 194 18.67 30.42 -0.69
N GLN A 195 19.37 30.90 0.34
CA GLN A 195 19.63 32.33 0.47
C GLN A 195 20.74 32.67 -0.51
N ALA A 196 20.47 33.60 -1.43
CA ALA A 196 21.52 34.19 -2.25
C ALA A 196 22.58 34.81 -1.32
N GLY A 197 23.86 34.60 -1.64
CA GLY A 197 24.97 35.24 -0.93
C GLY A 197 24.92 36.75 -1.02
#